data_AF-A0A434M9N9-F1
#
_entry.id   AF-A0A434M9N9-F1
#
_cell.length_a   1.000
_cell.length_b   1.000
_cell.length_c   1.000
_cell.angle_alpha   90.00
_cell.angle_beta   90.00
_cell.angle_gamma   90.00
#
_symmetry.space_group_name_H-M   'P 1'
#
loop_
_entity.id
_entity.type
_entity.pdbx_description
1 polymer ?
#
loop_
_entity_poly.entity_id
_entity_poly.type
_entity_poly.pdbx_seq_one_letter_code
_entity_poly.pdbx_strand_id
1 'polypeptide(L)'
;SGWMLEKTTGSQRTKGRFFDDGEKRSIYLGSLSVNDDPAKPYGGGPQSDQVGYTFRNSANEWRIEFPAPYYESKLDILEFKR
;
A
#
# COMPACT_ATOMS: atom_id res chain seq x y z
N SER A 1 -4.30 -15.32 -4.10
CA SER A 1 -3.15 -14.42 -3.88
C SER A 1 -2.32 -14.25 -5.16
N GLY A 2 -1.94 -13.02 -5.53
CA GLY A 2 -1.09 -12.86 -6.73
C GLY A 2 -0.84 -11.44 -7.26
N TRP A 3 -1.65 -10.46 -6.88
CA TRP A 3 -1.50 -9.11 -7.41
C TRP A 3 -0.41 -8.34 -6.64
N MET A 4 0.39 -7.56 -7.37
CA MET A 4 1.40 -6.66 -6.83
C MET A 4 1.06 -5.23 -7.26
N LEU A 5 1.28 -4.30 -6.34
CA LEU A 5 1.27 -2.87 -6.63
C LEU A 5 2.71 -2.36 -6.56
N GLU A 6 3.07 -1.52 -7.52
CA GLU A 6 4.27 -0.71 -7.50
C GLU A 6 3.93 0.70 -7.97
N LYS A 7 4.08 1.69 -7.08
CA LYS A 7 3.96 3.10 -7.43
C LYS A 7 5.30 3.58 -8.00
N THR A 8 5.35 3.86 -9.30
CA THR A 8 6.59 4.12 -10.03
C THR A 8 7.03 5.59 -10.02
N THR A 9 6.16 6.52 -9.60
CA THR A 9 6.41 7.97 -9.63
C THR A 9 6.02 8.66 -8.33
N GLY A 10 6.44 9.92 -8.18
CA GLY A 10 6.23 10.72 -6.98
C GLY A 10 7.33 10.54 -5.93
N SER A 11 7.30 11.41 -4.91
CA SER A 11 8.28 11.46 -3.81
C SER A 11 8.05 10.38 -2.75
N GLN A 12 6.84 9.83 -2.64
CA GLN A 12 6.54 8.69 -1.78
C GLN A 12 6.01 7.56 -2.64
N ARG A 13 6.72 6.44 -2.64
CA ARG A 13 6.42 5.25 -3.44
C ARG A 13 6.16 4.07 -2.51
N THR A 14 5.37 3.13 -2.99
CA THR A 14 5.00 1.94 -2.24
C THR A 14 5.02 0.72 -3.15
N LYS A 15 5.55 -0.39 -2.65
CA LYS A 15 5.65 -1.65 -3.38
C LYS A 15 5.26 -2.82 -2.49
N GLY A 16 4.30 -3.64 -2.95
CA GLY A 16 3.75 -4.68 -2.09
C GLY A 16 2.76 -5.59 -2.79
N ARG A 17 2.27 -6.58 -2.05
CA ARG A 17 1.36 -7.62 -2.54
C ARG A 17 0.03 -7.59 -1.82
N PHE A 18 -0.99 -8.07 -2.52
CA PHE A 18 -2.34 -8.25 -1.97
C PHE A 18 -2.58 -9.70 -1.57
N PHE A 19 -3.19 -9.86 -0.40
CA PHE A 19 -3.61 -11.11 0.19
C PHE A 19 -5.12 -11.10 0.39
N ASP A 20 -5.78 -12.19 0.03
CA ASP A 20 -7.24 -12.28 0.11
C ASP A 20 -7.67 -12.21 1.59
N ASP A 21 -8.64 -11.33 1.90
CA ASP A 21 -9.21 -11.15 3.25
C ASP A 21 -10.74 -11.12 3.15
N GLY A 22 -11.29 -12.26 2.74
CA GLY A 22 -12.71 -12.43 2.47
C GLY A 22 -13.16 -11.84 1.14
N GLU A 23 -14.47 -11.66 0.99
CA GLU A 23 -15.09 -11.27 -0.29
C GLU A 23 -15.02 -9.75 -0.56
N LYS A 24 -14.87 -8.94 0.48
CA LYS A 24 -15.08 -7.48 0.41
C LYS A 24 -13.78 -6.68 0.37
N ARG A 25 -12.64 -7.29 0.71
CA ARG A 25 -11.35 -6.60 0.80
C ARG A 25 -10.17 -7.54 0.67
N SER A 26 -8.99 -6.93 0.53
CA SER A 26 -7.71 -7.63 0.59
C SER A 26 -6.79 -6.91 1.57
N ILE A 27 -5.81 -7.62 2.12
CA ILE A 27 -4.73 -7.03 2.91
C ILE A 27 -3.57 -6.69 1.96
N TYR A 28 -3.09 -5.46 2.03
CA TYR A 28 -1.85 -5.02 1.40
C TYR A 28 -0.70 -5.14 2.40
N LEU A 29 0.37 -5.85 2.00
CA LEU A 29 1.66 -5.84 2.70
C LEU A 29 2.73 -5.34 1.74
N GLY A 30 3.40 -4.24 2.11
CA GLY A 30 4.39 -3.62 1.25
C GLY A 30 5.28 -2.64 1.98
N SER A 31 6.17 -2.00 1.25
CA SER A 31 7.16 -1.10 1.81
C SER A 31 7.08 0.28 1.20
N LEU A 32 7.08 1.29 2.07
CA LEU A 32 7.27 2.69 1.72
C LEU A 32 8.73 2.93 1.33
N SER A 33 8.94 3.68 0.26
CA SER A 33 10.21 4.33 -0.03
C SER A 33 9.99 5.80 -0.37
N VAL A 34 10.96 6.64 -0.01
CA VAL A 34 10.88 8.09 -0.17
C VAL A 34 11.99 8.55 -1.10
N ASN A 35 11.67 9.45 -2.02
CA ASN A 35 12.56 9.98 -3.05
C ASN A 35 13.21 8.84 -3.88
N ASP A 36 14.54 8.76 -3.85
CA ASP A 36 15.34 7.78 -4.59
C ASP A 36 15.84 6.63 -3.70
N ASP A 37 15.32 6.52 -2.47
CA ASP A 37 15.65 5.38 -1.61
C ASP A 37 15.11 4.09 -2.25
N PRO A 38 15.95 3.03 -2.33
CA PRO A 38 15.51 1.76 -2.87
C PRO A 38 14.43 1.16 -1.96
N ALA A 39 13.35 0.66 -2.58
CA ALA A 39 12.31 -0.05 -1.86
C ALA A 39 12.90 -1.29 -1.17
N LYS A 40 12.76 -1.36 0.15
CA LYS A 40 13.15 -2.53 0.93
C LYS A 40 12.08 -3.63 0.81
N PRO A 41 12.43 -4.91 1.04
CA PRO A 41 11.44 -5.94 1.26
C PRO A 41 10.59 -5.63 2.50
N TYR A 42 9.31 -6.02 2.46
CA TYR A 42 8.43 -5.97 3.63
C TYR A 42 8.99 -6.82 4.78
N GLY A 43 8.86 -6.33 6.01
CA GLY A 43 9.47 -6.93 7.21
C GLY A 43 10.83 -6.33 7.55
N GLY A 44 11.17 -5.18 6.94
CA GLY A 44 12.42 -4.46 7.20
C GLY A 44 12.36 -3.58 8.45
N GLY A 45 11.17 -3.38 9.03
CA GLY A 45 10.95 -2.59 10.23
C GLY A 45 9.85 -1.53 10.04
N PRO A 46 9.35 -0.98 11.16
CA PRO A 46 8.14 -0.16 11.17
C PRO A 46 8.26 1.13 10.34
N GLN A 47 9.47 1.61 10.07
CA GLN A 47 9.70 2.79 9.22
C GLN A 47 9.34 2.57 7.75
N SER A 48 9.59 1.37 7.23
CA SER A 48 9.28 1.03 5.84
C SER A 48 8.00 0.22 5.72
N ASP A 49 7.66 -0.59 6.73
CA ASP A 49 6.57 -1.55 6.64
C ASP A 49 5.21 -0.85 6.59
N GLN A 50 4.45 -1.16 5.55
CA GLN A 50 3.08 -0.70 5.36
C GLN A 50 2.13 -1.87 5.33
N VAL A 51 1.09 -1.77 6.16
CA VAL A 51 -0.06 -2.68 6.17
C VAL A 51 -1.31 -1.86 5.91
N GLY A 52 -2.15 -2.32 4.98
CA GLY A 52 -3.37 -1.59 4.64
C GLY A 52 -4.52 -2.49 4.21
N TYR A 53 -5.73 -1.97 4.35
CA TYR A 53 -6.93 -2.59 3.80
C TYR A 53 -7.16 -2.07 2.39
N THR A 54 -7.35 -2.99 1.44
CA THR A 54 -7.58 -2.67 0.04
C THR A 54 -9.03 -2.94 -0.31
N PHE A 55 -9.68 -1.94 -0.90
CA PHE A 55 -11.08 -2.00 -1.31
C PHE A 55 -11.19 -1.75 -2.81
N ARG A 56 -11.81 -2.68 -3.52
CA ARG A 56 -12.12 -2.53 -4.94
C ARG A 56 -13.56 -2.03 -5.09
N ASN A 57 -13.72 -0.71 -5.03
CA ASN A 57 -15.04 -0.07 -5.07
C ASN A 57 -15.71 -0.22 -6.44
N SER A 58 -14.93 -0.28 -7.52
CA SER A 58 -15.42 -0.59 -8.86
C SER A 58 -14.32 -1.18 -9.75
N ALA A 59 -14.62 -1.39 -11.04
CA ALA A 59 -13.61 -1.80 -12.02
C ALA A 59 -12.52 -0.74 -12.24
N ASN A 60 -12.83 0.54 -12.03
CA ASN A 60 -11.97 1.67 -12.37
C ASN A 60 -11.51 2.48 -11.15
N GLU A 61 -12.10 2.23 -9.98
CA GLU A 61 -11.78 2.93 -8.74
C GLU A 61 -11.54 1.94 -7.61
N TRP A 62 -10.39 2.07 -6.98
CA TRP A 62 -10.01 1.28 -5.82
C TRP A 62 -9.13 2.10 -4.90
N ARG A 63 -9.03 1.68 -3.64
CA ARG A 63 -8.23 2.38 -2.63
C ARG A 63 -7.54 1.44 -1.66
N ILE A 64 -6.48 1.94 -1.05
CA ILE A 64 -5.79 1.33 0.09
C ILE A 64 -5.86 2.30 1.27
N GLU A 65 -6.29 1.81 2.42
CA GLU A 65 -6.32 2.54 3.68
C GLU A 65 -5.19 2.01 4.57
N PHE A 66 -4.28 2.89 4.99
CA PHE A 66 -3.19 2.61 5.91
C PHE A 66 -3.55 3.17 7.29
N PRO A 67 -4.10 2.34 8.22
CA PRO A 67 -4.70 2.83 9.46
C PRO A 67 -3.69 3.27 10.53
N ALA A 68 -2.41 2.96 10.37
CA ALA A 68 -1.36 3.32 11.31
C ALA A 68 -0.02 3.49 10.56
N PRO A 69 0.10 4.51 9.67
CA PRO A 69 1.36 4.76 8.99
C PRO A 69 2.39 5.24 10.01
N TYR A 70 3.67 4.97 9.74
CA TYR A 70 4.74 5.35 10.66
C TYR A 70 4.97 6.86 10.75
N TYR A 71 4.74 7.59 9.65
CA TYR A 71 5.06 9.01 9.53
C TYR A 71 3.78 9.86 9.51
N GLU A 72 3.85 11.02 10.21
CA GLU A 72 2.98 12.22 10.17
C GLU A 72 1.46 12.05 10.33
N SER A 73 0.87 11.10 9.63
CA SER A 73 -0.57 10.84 9.54
C SER A 73 -1.06 9.85 10.60
N LYS A 74 -2.35 9.95 10.93
CA LYS A 74 -3.09 8.92 11.69
C LYS A 74 -3.79 7.90 10.79
N LEU A 75 -3.95 8.23 9.51
CA LEU A 75 -4.54 7.40 8.46
C LEU A 75 -4.10 7.99 7.12
N ASP A 76 -3.54 7.15 6.25
CA ASP A 76 -3.31 7.52 4.85
C ASP A 76 -4.27 6.76 3.94
N ILE A 77 -4.74 7.42 2.89
CA ILE A 77 -5.57 6.81 1.85
C ILE A 77 -4.89 6.99 0.51
N LEU A 78 -4.61 5.87 -0.17
CA LEU A 78 -4.13 5.86 -1.54
C LEU A 78 -5.27 5.44 -2.47
N GLU A 79 -5.77 6.38 -3.25
CA GLU A 79 -6.82 6.12 -4.25
C GLU A 79 -6.23 5.96 -5.65
N PHE A 80 -6.83 5.06 -6.41
CA PHE A 80 -6.49 4.79 -7.80
C PHE A 80 -7.72 4.97 -8.65
N LYS A 81 -7.59 5.80 -9.69
CA LYS A 81 -8.65 6.08 -10.65
C LYS A 81 -8.08 5.92 -12.05
N ARG A 82 -8.86 5.35 -12.96
CA ARG A 82 -8.49 5.13 -14.36
C ARG A 82 -9.21 6.09 -15.28
#